data_AF-A0A177A8A5-F1
#
_entry.id   AF-A0A177A8A5-F1
#
_cell.length_a   1.000
_cell.length_b   1.000
_cell.length_c   1.000
_cell.angle_alpha   90.00
_cell.angle_beta   90.00
_cell.angle_gamma   90.00
#
_symmetry.space_group_name_H-M   'P 1'
#
loop_
_entity.id
_entity.type
_entity.pdbx_description
1 polymer ?
#
loop_
_entity_poly.entity_id
_entity_poly.type
_entity_poly.pdbx_seq_one_letter_code
_entity_poly.pdbx_strand_id
1 'polypeptide(L)'
;MSINSGLFDGSLPFPRSPRNGSLHTPPSISSNSRANSLWEGDADEVHSKKHAVMVSYLHGRIASQMWFDVNKEFLYTPAGSGCSNSPISSYDRTSVQGVLLRTSRGVYVTQPSNLCHNLIAAVQRLNVEVAFTMSTELTNLIFSTITPNQTEFILPHDSTQYQILDSFEDMAKASSNKLKRFQYTCFVRKERVVLLWHDDVESILSHGDKVERQLLTVVSRTSNSAWYLY
;
A
#
# COMPACT_ATOMS: atom_id res chain seq x y z
N MET A 1 -18.57 -83.32 -0.97
CA MET A 1 -18.42 -84.50 -1.84
C MET A 1 -17.93 -83.99 -3.18
N SER A 2 -16.84 -84.40 -3.82
CA SER A 2 -15.66 -85.19 -3.46
C SER A 2 -14.66 -84.90 -4.59
N ILE A 3 -13.47 -84.44 -4.19
CA ILE A 3 -12.11 -84.83 -4.63
C ILE A 3 -11.94 -85.72 -5.88
N ASN A 4 -11.00 -85.30 -6.76
CA ASN A 4 -9.76 -85.97 -7.23
C ASN A 4 -9.51 -85.71 -8.74
N SER A 5 -8.30 -85.61 -9.30
CA SER A 5 -6.90 -85.57 -8.82
C SER A 5 -5.97 -85.63 -10.04
N GLY A 6 -4.74 -85.13 -9.91
CA GLY A 6 -3.56 -85.60 -10.68
C GLY A 6 -3.10 -84.64 -11.80
N LEU A 7 -2.01 -83.89 -11.63
CA LEU A 7 -0.58 -84.27 -11.74
C LEU A 7 -0.12 -84.46 -13.19
N PHE A 8 0.75 -83.59 -13.70
CA PHE A 8 2.13 -83.97 -14.04
C PHE A 8 3.03 -82.74 -14.30
N ASP A 9 4.27 -82.90 -13.84
CA ASP A 9 5.47 -82.07 -13.89
C ASP A 9 6.10 -82.02 -15.29
N GLY A 10 6.90 -80.99 -15.59
CA GLY A 10 7.61 -80.88 -16.87
C GLY A 10 8.27 -79.52 -17.11
N SER A 11 9.44 -79.32 -16.51
CA SER A 11 10.32 -78.17 -16.68
C SER A 11 11.05 -78.13 -18.05
N LEU A 12 11.58 -76.94 -18.39
CA LEU A 12 12.70 -76.59 -19.31
C LEU A 12 12.31 -75.92 -20.67
N PRO A 13 13.22 -75.19 -21.35
CA PRO A 13 13.52 -73.77 -21.10
C PRO A 13 13.48 -72.88 -22.37
N PHE A 14 13.67 -71.57 -22.17
CA PHE A 14 13.68 -70.46 -23.13
C PHE A 14 14.34 -70.69 -24.51
N PRO A 15 13.79 -70.13 -25.61
CA PRO A 15 14.55 -69.78 -26.80
C PRO A 15 15.10 -68.36 -26.71
N ARG A 16 16.41 -68.24 -27.00
CA ARG A 16 17.15 -66.97 -27.18
C ARG A 16 16.65 -66.22 -28.41
N SER A 17 16.31 -64.94 -28.26
CA SER A 17 16.09 -64.03 -29.40
C SER A 17 17.41 -63.66 -30.10
N PRO A 18 17.43 -63.53 -31.44
CA PRO A 18 18.61 -63.09 -32.17
C PRO A 18 18.84 -61.58 -32.06
N ARG A 19 20.11 -61.24 -32.25
CA ARG A 19 20.75 -59.92 -32.17
C ARG A 19 20.51 -59.09 -33.45
N ASN A 20 20.29 -57.79 -33.24
CA ASN A 20 20.45 -56.64 -34.14
C ASN A 20 19.53 -56.51 -35.38
N GLY A 21 18.61 -55.55 -35.27
CA GLY A 21 18.09 -54.76 -36.40
C GLY A 21 17.88 -53.32 -35.91
N SER A 22 18.66 -52.39 -36.44
CA SER A 22 18.62 -50.96 -36.12
C SER A 22 17.25 -50.35 -36.47
N LEU A 23 16.57 -49.76 -35.50
CA LEU A 23 15.47 -48.83 -35.74
C LEU A 23 15.77 -47.50 -35.06
N HIS A 24 15.65 -46.45 -35.86
CA HIS A 24 15.82 -45.05 -35.53
C HIS A 24 15.09 -44.68 -34.23
N THR A 25 15.82 -44.19 -33.25
CA THR A 25 15.24 -43.47 -32.11
C THR A 25 14.63 -42.16 -32.61
N PRO A 26 13.37 -41.83 -32.29
CA PRO A 26 12.89 -40.47 -32.48
C PRO A 26 13.80 -39.52 -31.67
N PRO A 27 14.03 -38.28 -32.13
CA PRO A 27 14.83 -37.34 -31.37
C PRO A 27 14.17 -37.19 -30.00
N SER A 28 14.92 -37.47 -28.95
CA SER A 28 14.55 -37.10 -27.59
C SER A 28 14.32 -35.59 -27.61
N ILE A 29 13.06 -35.17 -27.55
CA ILE A 29 12.71 -33.81 -27.19
C ILE A 29 13.37 -33.60 -25.83
N SER A 30 14.47 -32.86 -25.82
CA SER A 30 14.98 -32.28 -24.59
C SER A 30 13.82 -31.46 -24.04
N SER A 31 13.15 -31.98 -23.03
CA SER A 31 12.18 -31.22 -22.25
C SER A 31 12.92 -29.95 -21.84
N ASN A 32 12.54 -28.84 -22.46
CA ASN A 32 13.20 -27.57 -22.27
C ASN A 32 13.13 -27.21 -20.79
N SER A 33 14.20 -27.47 -20.05
CA SER A 33 14.46 -26.89 -18.72
C SER A 33 14.56 -25.35 -18.78
N ARG A 34 14.45 -24.77 -19.98
CA ARG A 34 14.45 -23.32 -20.26
C ARG A 34 13.10 -22.63 -20.08
N ALA A 35 12.00 -23.38 -19.90
CA ALA A 35 10.68 -22.76 -19.71
C ALA A 35 10.44 -22.29 -18.26
N ASN A 36 11.22 -22.77 -17.30
CA ASN A 36 11.08 -22.38 -15.88
C ASN A 36 11.93 -21.16 -15.50
N SER A 37 12.88 -20.72 -16.34
CA SER A 37 13.81 -19.64 -15.96
C SER A 37 13.30 -18.22 -16.20
N LEU A 38 12.04 -18.05 -16.62
CA LEU A 38 11.46 -16.73 -16.94
C LEU A 38 10.90 -16.01 -15.70
N TRP A 39 10.79 -16.75 -14.59
CA TRP A 39 10.39 -16.25 -13.27
C TRP A 39 11.50 -16.39 -12.23
N GLU A 40 12.63 -16.98 -12.62
CA GLU A 40 13.80 -17.19 -11.78
C GLU A 40 14.73 -15.99 -11.89
N GLY A 41 14.14 -14.80 -11.75
CA GLY A 41 14.89 -13.60 -11.41
C GLY A 41 15.38 -13.71 -9.97
N ASP A 42 16.42 -12.96 -9.62
CA ASP A 42 16.85 -12.83 -8.23
C ASP A 42 15.63 -12.53 -7.36
N ALA A 43 15.47 -13.26 -6.25
CA ALA A 43 14.25 -13.19 -5.43
C ALA A 43 13.96 -11.74 -4.98
N ASP A 44 15.02 -10.96 -4.79
CA ASP A 44 14.98 -9.53 -4.47
C ASP A 44 14.43 -8.67 -5.62
N GLU A 45 14.77 -9.00 -6.88
CA GLU A 45 14.27 -8.30 -8.07
C GLU A 45 12.77 -8.54 -8.27
N VAL A 46 12.32 -9.80 -8.12
CA VAL A 46 10.90 -10.15 -8.20
C VAL A 46 10.10 -9.47 -7.09
N HIS A 47 10.63 -9.47 -5.87
CA HIS A 47 9.99 -8.83 -4.72
C HIS A 47 9.86 -7.31 -4.91
N SER A 48 10.89 -6.65 -5.42
CA SER A 48 10.87 -5.22 -5.75
C SER A 48 9.81 -4.87 -6.79
N LYS A 49 9.74 -5.64 -7.89
CA LYS A 49 8.72 -5.46 -8.95
C LYS A 49 7.30 -5.62 -8.39
N LYS A 50 7.07 -6.59 -7.50
CA LYS A 50 5.76 -6.79 -6.84
C LYS A 50 5.33 -5.53 -6.08
N HIS A 51 6.21 -4.93 -5.28
CA HIS A 51 5.88 -3.73 -4.50
C HIS A 51 5.62 -2.51 -5.40
N ALA A 52 6.39 -2.36 -6.47
CA ALA A 52 6.18 -1.29 -7.46
C ALA A 52 4.80 -1.39 -8.13
N VAL A 53 4.35 -2.60 -8.47
CA VAL A 53 3.01 -2.84 -9.03
C VAL A 53 1.92 -2.53 -8.00
N MET A 54 2.09 -2.99 -6.75
CA MET A 54 1.12 -2.75 -5.68
C MET A 54 0.95 -1.26 -5.36
N VAL A 55 2.05 -0.51 -5.21
CA VAL A 55 1.97 0.94 -4.92
C VAL A 55 1.35 1.71 -6.09
N SER A 56 1.65 1.32 -7.33
CA SER A 56 1.05 1.91 -8.53
C SER A 56 -0.45 1.64 -8.61
N TYR A 57 -0.87 0.40 -8.31
CA TYR A 57 -2.28 0.02 -8.24
C TYR A 57 -3.03 0.84 -7.18
N LEU A 58 -2.50 0.90 -5.96
CA LEU A 58 -3.11 1.67 -4.86
C LEU A 58 -3.23 3.14 -5.21
N HIS A 59 -2.18 3.74 -5.77
CA HIS A 59 -2.20 5.14 -6.20
C HIS A 59 -3.29 5.38 -7.25
N GLY A 60 -3.41 4.52 -8.26
CA GLY A 60 -4.47 4.62 -9.26
C GLY A 60 -5.87 4.50 -8.65
N ARG A 61 -6.06 3.58 -7.69
CA ARG A 61 -7.33 3.41 -6.96
C ARG A 61 -7.69 4.65 -6.13
N ILE A 62 -6.74 5.18 -5.37
CA ILE A 62 -6.91 6.37 -4.52
C ILE A 62 -7.21 7.62 -5.38
N ALA A 63 -6.48 7.79 -6.48
CA ALA A 63 -6.74 8.87 -7.44
C ALA A 63 -8.15 8.77 -8.06
N SER A 64 -8.60 7.54 -8.36
CA SER A 64 -9.96 7.31 -8.91
C SER A 64 -11.07 7.66 -7.91
N GLN A 65 -10.78 7.63 -6.60
CA GLN A 65 -11.70 8.09 -5.54
C GLN A 65 -11.66 9.61 -5.33
N MET A 66 -10.88 10.35 -6.13
CA MET A 66 -10.70 11.81 -5.98
C MET A 66 -10.13 12.22 -4.60
N TRP A 67 -9.40 11.32 -3.94
CA TRP A 67 -8.75 11.61 -2.66
C TRP A 67 -7.46 12.43 -2.78
N PHE A 68 -7.03 12.71 -4.01
CA PHE A 68 -5.98 13.69 -4.30
C PHE A 68 -6.61 14.96 -4.88
N ASP A 69 -6.25 16.09 -4.28
CA ASP A 69 -6.54 17.41 -4.80
C ASP A 69 -5.60 17.71 -5.97
N VAL A 70 -6.11 17.52 -7.19
CA VAL A 70 -5.39 17.80 -8.45
C VAL A 70 -4.88 19.24 -8.55
N ASN A 71 -5.47 20.19 -7.82
CA ASN A 71 -5.03 21.58 -7.82
C ASN A 71 -3.80 21.78 -6.94
N LYS A 72 -3.59 20.96 -5.90
CA LYS A 72 -2.40 21.00 -5.03
C LYS A 72 -1.15 20.42 -5.70
N GLU A 73 -1.30 19.66 -6.79
CA GLU A 73 -0.15 19.18 -7.59
C GLU A 73 0.53 20.32 -8.38
N PHE A 74 -0.24 21.37 -8.73
CA PHE A 74 0.22 22.52 -9.51
C PHE A 74 0.40 23.81 -8.70
N LEU A 75 -0.25 23.92 -7.55
CA LEU A 75 -0.15 25.08 -6.67
C LEU A 75 0.99 24.84 -5.68
N TYR A 76 2.08 25.59 -5.89
CA TYR A 76 3.17 25.85 -4.97
C TYR A 76 2.96 25.28 -3.57
N THR A 77 3.82 24.35 -3.19
CA THR A 77 4.17 24.13 -1.79
C THR A 77 4.32 25.50 -1.12
N PRO A 78 3.39 25.95 -0.24
CA PRO A 78 3.48 27.27 0.35
C PRO A 78 4.83 27.36 1.05
N ALA A 79 5.53 28.49 0.93
CA ALA A 79 6.73 28.74 1.72
C ALA A 79 6.39 28.44 3.19
N GLY A 80 6.90 27.32 3.72
CA GLY A 80 6.46 26.78 5.01
C GLY A 80 5.61 25.52 4.99
N SER A 81 5.69 24.64 3.98
CA SER A 81 5.18 23.24 4.09
C SER A 81 6.09 22.31 4.90
N GLY A 82 7.25 22.79 5.36
CA GLY A 82 8.28 21.97 6.01
C GLY A 82 9.07 21.09 5.03
N CYS A 83 8.53 20.80 3.84
CA CYS A 83 9.13 19.93 2.83
C CYS A 83 10.30 20.55 2.05
N SER A 84 10.64 21.82 2.29
CA SER A 84 11.70 22.56 1.59
C SER A 84 12.80 23.00 2.56
N ASN A 85 13.82 22.17 2.76
CA ASN A 85 15.07 22.59 3.43
C ASN A 85 16.18 22.93 2.42
N SER A 86 15.89 22.94 1.12
CA SER A 86 16.88 23.22 0.08
C SER A 86 16.90 24.72 -0.29
N PRO A 87 18.09 25.36 -0.31
CA PRO A 87 18.23 26.72 -0.82
C PRO A 87 17.98 26.70 -2.33
N ILE A 88 16.78 27.11 -2.74
CA ILE A 88 16.44 27.60 -4.08
C ILE A 88 17.05 26.75 -5.21
N SER A 89 16.63 25.49 -5.30
CA SER A 89 16.53 24.80 -6.59
C SER A 89 15.07 24.91 -7.02
N SER A 90 14.79 25.77 -8.00
CA SER A 90 13.46 26.14 -8.48
C SER A 90 12.66 25.01 -9.14
N TYR A 91 13.10 23.75 -9.02
CA TYR A 91 12.56 22.62 -9.77
C TYR A 91 12.27 21.35 -8.96
N ASP A 92 12.64 21.24 -7.68
CA ASP A 92 12.29 20.05 -6.90
C ASP A 92 10.84 20.13 -6.40
N ARG A 93 9.90 19.79 -7.30
CA ARG A 93 8.48 19.69 -7.00
C ARG A 93 8.26 18.44 -6.16
N THR A 94 8.28 18.57 -4.83
CA THR A 94 7.92 17.47 -3.95
C THR A 94 6.42 17.45 -3.68
N SER A 95 5.77 16.30 -3.83
CA SER A 95 4.35 16.13 -3.52
C SER A 95 4.14 15.74 -2.05
N VAL A 96 3.14 16.31 -1.39
CA VAL A 96 2.62 15.80 -0.10
C VAL A 96 1.46 14.83 -0.28
N GLN A 97 1.14 14.50 -1.53
CA GLN A 97 0.06 13.60 -1.93
C GLN A 97 0.63 12.34 -2.56
N GLY A 98 0.37 11.19 -1.95
CA GLY A 98 0.70 9.90 -2.56
C GLY A 98 0.50 8.72 -1.63
N VAL A 99 1.12 7.61 -2.04
CA VAL A 99 1.06 6.30 -1.40
C VAL A 99 2.48 5.84 -1.09
N LEU A 100 2.65 5.24 0.08
CA LEU A 100 3.89 4.65 0.55
C LEU A 100 3.62 3.20 0.95
N LEU A 101 4.41 2.28 0.44
CA LEU A 101 4.31 0.86 0.74
C LEU A 101 5.65 0.32 1.21
N ARG A 102 5.66 -0.30 2.39
CA ARG A 102 6.88 -0.80 3.02
C ARG A 102 7.37 -2.05 2.32
N THR A 103 8.63 -2.06 1.89
CA THR A 103 9.29 -3.26 1.32
C THR A 103 10.09 -4.00 2.38
N SER A 104 10.75 -3.25 3.26
CA SER A 104 11.45 -3.76 4.43
C SER A 104 11.42 -2.70 5.54
N ARG A 105 11.92 -3.01 6.74
CA ARG A 105 11.85 -2.08 7.88
C ARG A 105 12.53 -0.75 7.52
N GLY A 106 11.77 0.34 7.54
CA GLY A 106 12.25 1.67 7.18
C GLY A 106 12.46 1.92 5.68
N VAL A 107 12.22 0.94 4.80
CA VAL A 107 12.35 1.12 3.34
C VAL A 107 10.98 1.07 2.71
N TYR A 108 10.65 2.09 1.92
CA TYR A 108 9.36 2.25 1.28
C TYR A 108 9.54 2.51 -0.21
N VAL A 109 8.66 1.91 -1.02
CA VAL A 109 8.39 2.38 -2.37
C VAL A 109 7.24 3.37 -2.32
N THR A 110 7.30 4.40 -3.17
CA THR A 110 6.31 5.47 -3.17
C THR A 110 5.74 5.70 -4.56
N GLN A 111 4.51 6.22 -4.59
CA GLN A 111 3.93 6.81 -5.78
C GLN A 111 3.19 8.09 -5.39
N PRO A 112 3.50 9.26 -5.98
CA PRO A 112 4.56 9.46 -6.97
C PRO A 112 5.97 9.28 -6.36
N SER A 113 7.01 9.22 -7.21
CA SER A 113 8.39 9.00 -6.74
C SER A 113 9.00 10.23 -6.05
N ASN A 114 8.49 11.42 -6.34
CA ASN A 114 8.90 12.71 -5.79
C ASN A 114 8.09 13.11 -4.54
N LEU A 115 7.82 12.17 -3.63
CA LEU A 115 7.16 12.52 -2.37
C LEU A 115 8.06 13.36 -1.45
N CYS A 116 7.44 14.24 -0.67
CA CYS A 116 8.10 15.05 0.34
C CYS A 116 8.88 14.18 1.33
N HIS A 117 10.16 14.54 1.54
CA HIS A 117 11.06 13.80 2.42
C HIS A 117 10.55 13.70 3.86
N ASN A 118 9.88 14.73 4.39
CA ASN A 118 9.29 14.67 5.72
C ASN A 118 8.13 13.69 5.82
N LEU A 119 7.29 13.59 4.78
CA LEU A 119 6.23 12.58 4.72
C LEU A 119 6.84 11.17 4.76
N ILE A 120 7.87 10.93 3.94
CA ILE A 120 8.59 9.64 3.92
C ILE A 120 9.19 9.35 5.30
N ALA A 121 9.93 10.29 5.89
CA ALA A 121 10.56 10.14 7.19
C ALA A 121 9.54 9.90 8.32
N ALA A 122 8.39 10.56 8.24
CA ALA A 122 7.33 10.39 9.22
C ALA A 122 6.65 9.01 9.11
N VAL A 123 6.42 8.52 7.89
CA VAL A 123 5.91 7.15 7.67
C VAL A 123 6.96 6.10 8.02
N GLN A 124 8.25 6.36 7.80
CA GLN A 124 9.34 5.50 8.28
C GLN A 124 9.39 5.42 9.80
N ARG A 125 9.20 6.55 10.50
CA ARG A 125 9.06 6.61 11.96
C ARG A 125 7.84 5.81 12.43
N LEU A 126 6.75 5.86 11.66
CA LEU A 126 5.62 4.99 11.89
C LEU A 126 6.00 3.52 11.61
N ASN A 127 6.75 3.16 10.58
CA ASN A 127 7.03 1.74 10.30
C ASN A 127 5.73 0.92 10.17
N VAL A 128 4.80 1.43 9.37
CA VAL A 128 3.51 0.81 9.01
C VAL A 128 3.67 0.02 7.72
N GLU A 129 2.73 -0.85 7.39
CA GLU A 129 2.81 -1.61 6.13
C GLU A 129 2.51 -0.74 4.92
N VAL A 130 1.45 0.06 5.01
CA VAL A 130 1.01 0.95 3.94
C VAL A 130 0.51 2.27 4.51
N ALA A 131 0.71 3.35 3.78
CA ALA A 131 0.16 4.66 4.10
C ALA A 131 -0.21 5.43 2.82
N PHE A 132 -1.20 6.30 2.93
CA PHE A 132 -1.48 7.29 1.90
C PHE A 132 -2.03 8.57 2.51
N THR A 133 -1.95 9.65 1.76
CA THR A 133 -2.49 10.95 2.16
C THR A 133 -3.80 11.24 1.41
N MET A 134 -4.82 11.68 2.13
CA MET A 134 -6.09 12.14 1.58
C MET A 134 -6.18 13.67 1.70
N SER A 135 -6.54 14.32 0.61
CA SER A 135 -6.84 15.75 0.57
C SER A 135 -7.95 15.99 -0.44
N THR A 136 -9.13 16.28 0.08
CA THR A 136 -10.34 16.61 -0.66
C THR A 136 -10.87 17.97 -0.20
N GLU A 137 -11.84 18.53 -0.91
CA GLU A 137 -12.57 19.73 -0.47
C GLU A 137 -13.17 19.54 0.94
N LEU A 138 -13.67 18.35 1.23
CA LEU A 138 -14.17 17.97 2.54
C LEU A 138 -13.11 18.11 3.64
N THR A 139 -11.91 17.56 3.41
CA THR A 139 -10.81 17.72 4.37
C THR A 139 -10.39 19.18 4.52
N ASN A 140 -10.37 19.96 3.43
CA ASN A 140 -10.03 21.39 3.46
C ASN A 140 -11.04 22.19 4.30
N LEU A 141 -12.34 21.88 4.18
CA LEU A 141 -13.39 22.47 5.00
C LEU A 141 -13.22 22.09 6.49
N ILE A 142 -12.89 20.84 6.79
CA ILE A 142 -12.61 20.45 8.18
C ILE A 142 -11.41 21.22 8.73
N PHE A 143 -10.33 21.34 7.95
CA PHE A 143 -9.16 22.12 8.36
C PHE A 143 -9.46 23.62 8.57
N SER A 144 -10.52 24.19 8.00
CA SER A 144 -10.92 25.58 8.31
C SER A 144 -11.58 25.72 9.68
N THR A 145 -12.08 24.62 10.25
CA THR A 145 -12.69 24.58 11.59
C THR A 145 -11.71 24.22 12.70
N ILE A 146 -10.59 23.57 12.36
CA ILE A 146 -9.55 23.19 13.33
C ILE A 146 -8.81 24.43 13.85
N THR A 147 -8.77 24.60 15.17
CA THR A 147 -8.04 25.72 15.78
C THR A 147 -6.53 25.42 15.90
N PRO A 148 -5.66 26.45 16.00
CA PRO A 148 -4.20 26.25 16.05
C PRO A 148 -3.71 25.34 17.18
N ASN A 149 -4.40 25.34 18.33
CA ASN A 149 -4.01 24.56 19.51
C ASN A 149 -4.78 23.25 19.65
N GLN A 150 -5.67 22.94 18.69
CA GLN A 150 -6.45 21.71 18.73
C GLN A 150 -5.57 20.52 18.37
N THR A 151 -5.54 19.53 19.26
CA THR A 151 -4.74 18.30 19.14
C THR A 151 -5.57 17.09 18.75
N GLU A 152 -6.90 17.18 18.82
CA GLU A 152 -7.81 16.08 18.55
C GLU A 152 -9.05 16.56 17.82
N PHE A 153 -9.52 15.74 16.89
CA PHE A 153 -10.74 15.91 16.15
C PHE A 153 -11.71 14.80 16.55
N ILE A 154 -12.82 15.15 17.20
CA ILE A 154 -13.78 14.20 17.75
C ILE A 154 -14.95 14.04 16.79
N LEU A 155 -15.26 12.80 16.43
CA LEU A 155 -16.41 12.47 15.60
C LEU A 155 -17.71 12.47 16.41
N PRO A 156 -18.79 13.08 15.91
CA PRO A 156 -20.04 13.26 16.65
C PRO A 156 -20.78 11.98 17.09
N HIS A 157 -20.58 10.85 16.39
CA HIS A 157 -21.38 9.63 16.60
C HIS A 157 -20.65 8.53 17.34
N ASP A 158 -19.42 8.21 16.95
CA ASP A 158 -18.75 7.00 17.42
C ASP A 158 -17.76 7.29 18.56
N SER A 159 -17.70 8.53 19.06
CA SER A 159 -16.64 9.03 19.95
C SER A 159 -15.21 8.78 19.43
N THR A 160 -15.09 8.44 18.14
CA THR A 160 -13.81 8.21 17.49
C THR A 160 -13.05 9.53 17.49
N GLN A 161 -11.80 9.48 17.89
CA GLN A 161 -10.94 10.64 17.96
C GLN A 161 -9.83 10.45 16.94
N TYR A 162 -9.60 11.45 16.11
CA TYR A 162 -8.44 11.53 15.23
C TYR A 162 -7.46 12.55 15.80
N GLN A 163 -6.21 12.15 15.99
CA GLN A 163 -5.16 13.08 16.40
C GLN A 163 -4.88 14.12 15.30
N ILE A 164 -4.53 15.32 15.73
CA ILE A 164 -4.10 16.43 14.87
C ILE A 164 -2.63 16.69 15.17
N LEU A 165 -1.81 16.60 14.14
CA LEU A 165 -0.39 16.89 14.16
C LEU A 165 -0.13 18.23 13.47
N ASP A 166 0.87 18.94 13.94
CA ASP A 166 1.22 20.25 13.39
C ASP A 166 1.83 20.12 12.00
N SER A 167 2.78 19.19 11.82
CA SER A 167 3.46 18.94 10.54
C SER A 167 4.05 17.52 10.40
N PHE A 168 4.41 17.12 9.18
CA PHE A 168 5.18 15.89 8.95
C PHE A 168 6.59 15.97 9.56
N GLU A 169 7.19 17.16 9.59
CA GLU A 169 8.50 17.39 10.19
C GLU A 169 8.49 17.06 11.69
N ASP A 170 7.45 17.51 12.41
CA ASP A 170 7.29 17.22 13.83
C ASP A 170 7.04 15.74 14.06
N MET A 171 6.28 15.07 13.18
CA MET A 171 6.06 13.63 13.25
C MET A 171 7.34 12.82 13.02
N ALA A 172 8.18 13.22 12.07
CA ALA A 172 9.47 12.57 11.81
C ALA A 172 10.43 12.66 13.02
N LYS A 173 10.39 13.79 13.73
CA LYS A 173 11.19 14.05 14.94
C LYS A 173 10.59 13.48 16.22
N ALA A 174 9.27 13.26 16.27
CA ALA A 174 8.56 12.81 17.46
C ALA A 174 9.05 11.44 17.96
N SER A 175 9.02 11.28 19.29
CA SER A 175 9.14 9.97 19.91
C SER A 175 7.91 9.11 19.55
N SER A 176 8.12 7.80 19.41
CA SER A 176 7.06 6.84 19.04
C SER A 176 5.84 6.90 19.95
N ASN A 177 6.03 7.26 21.22
CA ASN A 177 4.96 7.31 22.22
C ASN A 177 4.03 8.52 22.06
N LYS A 178 4.40 9.52 21.27
CA LYS A 178 3.57 10.72 21.03
C LYS A 178 2.51 10.48 19.96
N LEU A 179 2.65 9.44 19.13
CA LEU A 179 1.77 9.15 18.01
C LEU A 179 0.75 8.07 18.39
N LYS A 180 -0.55 8.39 18.32
CA LYS A 180 -1.64 7.45 18.57
C LYS A 180 -1.88 6.52 17.36
N ARG A 181 -1.06 5.49 17.23
CA ARG A 181 -1.01 4.61 16.06
C ARG A 181 -2.29 3.81 15.80
N PHE A 182 -3.01 3.43 16.84
CA PHE A 182 -4.21 2.58 16.76
C PHE A 182 -5.40 3.23 16.05
N GLN A 183 -5.35 4.54 15.83
CA GLN A 183 -6.41 5.25 15.10
C GLN A 183 -6.29 5.09 13.58
N TYR A 184 -5.13 4.63 13.08
CA TYR A 184 -4.86 4.45 11.64
C TYR A 184 -5.05 5.73 10.78
N THR A 185 -5.20 6.88 11.42
CA THR A 185 -5.51 8.16 10.79
C THR A 185 -5.03 9.33 11.65
N CYS A 186 -4.51 10.38 11.01
CA CYS A 186 -4.30 11.68 11.64
C CYS A 186 -4.50 12.83 10.66
N PHE A 187 -4.86 13.99 11.19
CA PHE A 187 -4.83 15.25 10.45
C PHE A 187 -3.46 15.89 10.56
N VAL A 188 -2.93 16.43 9.47
CA VAL A 188 -1.65 17.15 9.45
C VAL A 188 -1.91 18.60 9.03
N ARG A 189 -1.77 19.53 9.98
CA ARG A 189 -2.33 20.89 9.87
C ARG A 189 -1.61 21.76 8.84
N LYS A 190 -0.27 21.77 8.87
CA LYS A 190 0.58 22.61 8.00
C LYS A 190 0.44 22.20 6.52
N GLU A 191 0.41 20.91 6.25
CA GLU A 191 0.30 20.35 4.90
C GLU A 191 -1.16 20.23 4.43
N ARG A 192 -2.14 20.41 5.33
CA ARG A 192 -3.59 20.34 5.04
C ARG A 192 -3.95 19.01 4.36
N VAL A 193 -3.44 17.90 4.92
CA VAL A 193 -3.72 16.53 4.46
C VAL A 193 -4.09 15.63 5.63
N VAL A 194 -4.93 14.63 5.38
CA VAL A 194 -5.16 13.53 6.32
C VAL A 194 -4.20 12.41 5.95
N LEU A 195 -3.36 11.96 6.88
CA LEU A 195 -2.55 10.76 6.69
C LEU A 195 -3.33 9.56 7.19
N LEU A 196 -3.45 8.53 6.35
CA LEU A 196 -4.02 7.24 6.69
C LEU A 196 -2.94 6.17 6.57
N TRP A 197 -2.96 5.19 7.47
CA TRP A 197 -2.07 4.05 7.41
C TRP A 197 -2.76 2.77 7.85
N HIS A 198 -2.16 1.64 7.51
CA HIS A 198 -2.63 0.33 7.97
C HIS A 198 -1.47 -0.66 8.05
N ASP A 199 -1.66 -1.72 8.84
CA ASP A 199 -0.72 -2.84 8.96
C ASP A 199 -1.07 -4.00 8.00
N ASP A 200 -2.02 -3.77 7.10
CA ASP A 200 -2.47 -4.70 6.06
C ASP A 200 -2.86 -3.89 4.82
N VAL A 201 -2.28 -4.26 3.67
CA VAL A 201 -2.48 -3.58 2.39
C VAL A 201 -3.90 -3.70 1.88
N GLU A 202 -4.59 -4.82 2.14
CA GLU A 202 -5.93 -5.05 1.60
C GLU A 202 -6.99 -4.15 2.26
N SER A 203 -6.78 -3.85 3.54
CA SER A 203 -7.73 -3.06 4.35
C SER A 203 -7.63 -1.54 4.17
N ILE A 204 -6.54 -1.01 3.61
CA ILE A 204 -6.27 0.45 3.58
C ILE A 204 -7.34 1.24 2.81
N LEU A 205 -7.86 0.69 1.72
CA LEU A 205 -8.88 1.36 0.90
C LEU A 205 -10.21 1.42 1.63
N SER A 206 -10.64 0.31 2.25
CA SER A 206 -11.87 0.28 3.06
C SER A 206 -11.77 1.19 4.29
N HIS A 207 -10.58 1.32 4.87
CA HIS A 207 -10.31 2.29 5.93
C HIS A 207 -10.48 3.74 5.44
N GLY A 208 -9.93 4.07 4.26
CA GLY A 208 -10.15 5.35 3.60
C GLY A 208 -11.63 5.68 3.38
N ASP A 209 -12.39 4.72 2.84
CA ASP A 209 -13.84 4.88 2.60
C ASP A 209 -14.61 5.11 3.91
N LYS A 210 -14.19 4.47 5.01
CA LYS A 210 -14.79 4.68 6.33
C LYS A 210 -14.51 6.09 6.84
N VAL A 211 -13.26 6.53 6.77
CA VAL A 211 -12.84 7.87 7.22
C VAL A 211 -13.59 8.93 6.43
N GLU A 212 -13.62 8.86 5.10
CA GLU A 212 -14.32 9.85 4.27
C GLU A 212 -15.81 9.96 4.62
N ARG A 213 -16.53 8.84 4.73
CA ARG A 213 -17.96 8.84 5.13
C ARG A 213 -18.19 9.48 6.50
N GLN A 214 -17.28 9.22 7.43
CA GLN A 214 -17.29 9.82 8.76
C GLN A 214 -17.08 11.34 8.68
N LEU A 215 -16.15 11.81 7.85
CA LEU A 215 -15.92 13.25 7.63
C LEU A 215 -17.12 13.94 6.96
N LEU A 216 -17.78 13.30 6.00
CA LEU A 216 -19.00 13.80 5.35
C LEU A 216 -20.13 14.01 6.35
N THR A 217 -20.26 13.09 7.32
CA THR A 217 -21.25 13.19 8.40
C THR A 217 -21.00 14.41 9.29
N VAL A 218 -19.74 14.81 9.50
CA VAL A 218 -19.44 16.03 10.26
C VAL A 218 -19.90 17.27 9.50
N VAL A 219 -19.53 17.38 8.22
CA VAL A 219 -19.80 18.59 7.42
C VAL A 219 -21.30 18.80 7.18
N SER A 220 -22.03 17.74 6.83
CA SER A 220 -23.50 17.83 6.64
C SER A 220 -24.24 18.36 7.87
N ARG A 221 -23.74 18.07 9.08
CA ARG A 221 -24.33 18.56 10.34
C ARG A 221 -23.98 20.02 10.61
N THR A 222 -22.76 20.45 10.29
CA THR A 222 -22.37 21.86 10.40
C THR A 222 -23.26 22.76 9.54
N SER A 223 -23.64 22.30 8.33
CA SER A 223 -24.59 23.00 7.46
C SER A 223 -25.99 23.10 8.07
N ASN A 224 -26.47 22.06 8.76
CA ASN A 224 -27.82 22.07 9.37
C ASN A 224 -27.94 22.97 10.60
N SER A 225 -26.85 23.32 11.30
CA SER A 225 -26.89 24.26 12.43
C SER A 225 -26.88 25.74 12.04
N ALA A 226 -26.50 26.08 10.80
CA ALA A 226 -26.42 27.46 10.33
C ALA A 226 -27.76 28.06 9.89
N TRP A 227 -28.76 27.22 9.60
CA TRP A 227 -30.06 27.66 9.07
C TRP A 227 -31.17 27.84 10.11
N TYR A 228 -30.88 27.65 11.41
CA TYR A 228 -31.86 27.85 12.50
C TYR A 228 -31.64 29.12 13.33
N LEU A 229 -30.85 30.08 12.84
CA LEU A 229 -30.58 31.36 13.51
C LEU A 229 -31.08 32.60 12.76
N TYR A 230 -32.10 32.44 11.90
CA TYR A 230 -32.84 33.56 11.31
C TYR A 230 -34.35 33.32 11.35
#